data_AF-A0A6V8SD23-F1
#
_entry.id   AF-A0A6V8SD23-F1
#
_cell.length_a   1.000
_cell.length_b   1.000
_cell.length_c   1.000
_cell.angle_alpha   90.00
_cell.angle_beta   90.00
_cell.angle_gamma   90.00
#
_symmetry.space_group_name_H-M   'P 1'
#
loop_
_entity.id
_entity.type
_entity.pdbx_description
1 polymer ?
#
loop_
_entity_poly.entity_id
_entity_poly.type
_entity_poly.pdbx_seq_one_letter_code
_entity_poly.pdbx_strand_id
1 'polypeptide(L)' 'MNDVTKFTPHETLELHELLNTGVLGVKKLNATIGMVQDEELKQFMQTTLNTKKASVNDIQATVSKIQNV' A
#
# COMPACT_ATOMS: atom_id res chain seq x y z
N MET A 1 -1.98 12.75 27.30
CA MET A 1 -1.46 11.69 26.41
C MET A 1 -1.08 12.35 25.10
N ASN A 2 0.11 12.93 25.04
CA ASN A 2 0.69 13.51 23.83
C ASN A 2 2.06 12.87 23.66
N ASP A 3 2.12 11.74 22.97
CA ASP A 3 3.35 11.21 22.42
C ASP A 3 3.07 10.91 20.95
N VAL A 4 3.17 11.95 20.13
CA VAL A 4 3.40 11.77 18.71
C VAL A 4 4.79 11.16 18.64
N THR A 5 4.88 9.83 18.50
CA THR A 5 6.14 9.15 18.21
C THR A 5 6.63 9.68 16.87
N LYS A 6 7.51 10.68 16.94
CA LYS A 6 8.17 11.24 15.77
C LYS A 6 9.10 10.16 15.24
N PHE A 7 8.73 9.55 14.11
CA PHE A 7 9.58 8.59 13.44
C PHE A 7 10.94 9.22 13.16
N THR A 8 11.98 8.45 13.40
CA THR A 8 13.33 8.82 13.00
C THR A 8 13.40 8.95 11.47
N PRO A 9 14.42 9.63 10.91
CA PRO A 9 14.55 9.79 9.47
C PRO A 9 14.58 8.48 8.68
N HIS A 10 15.21 7.43 9.24
CA HIS A 10 15.29 6.13 8.57
C HIS A 10 13.96 5.36 8.60
N GLU A 11 13.22 5.40 9.71
CA GLU A 11 11.87 4.84 9.79
C GLU A 11 10.90 5.57 8.85
N THR A 12 11.03 6.90 8.74
CA THR A 12 10.25 7.71 7.78
C THR A 12 10.57 7.29 6.34
N LEU A 13 11.85 7.09 6.01
CA LEU A 13 12.28 6.62 4.70
C LEU A 13 11.73 5.23 4.39
N GLU A 14 11.79 4.32 5.35
CA GLU A 14 11.27 2.95 5.21
C GLU A 14 9.75 2.95 4.98
N LEU A 15 8.99 3.80 5.68
CA LEU A 15 7.56 3.96 5.45
C LEU A 15 7.24 4.45 4.03
N HIS A 16 8.05 5.39 3.51
CA HIS A 16 7.92 5.86 2.13
C HIS A 16 8.27 4.76 1.11
N GLU A 17 9.31 3.97 1.36
CA GLU A 17 9.67 2.82 0.51
C GLU A 17 8.57 1.76 0.51
N LEU A 18 8.03 1.44 1.67
CA LEU A 18 6.92 0.51 1.83
C LEU A 18 5.67 0.98 1.08
N LEU A 19 5.32 2.26 1.20
CA LEU A 19 4.21 2.88 0.47
C LEU A 19 4.42 2.77 -1.05
N ASN A 20 5.60 3.15 -1.54
CA ASN A 20 5.94 3.11 -2.95
C ASN A 20 5.87 1.69 -3.52
N THR A 21 6.44 0.71 -2.81
CA THR A 21 6.37 -0.72 -3.16
C THR A 21 4.93 -1.24 -3.16
N GLY A 22 4.13 -0.78 -2.18
CA GLY A 22 2.70 -0.99 -2.10
C GLY A 22 1.98 -0.56 -3.38
N VAL A 23 2.11 0.72 -3.74
CA VAL A 23 1.53 1.36 -4.92
C VAL A 23 1.97 0.67 -6.22
N LEU A 24 3.27 0.36 -6.37
CA LEU A 24 3.77 -0.35 -7.55
C LEU A 24 3.10 -1.72 -7.71
N GLY A 25 2.93 -2.48 -6.62
CA GLY A 25 2.24 -3.77 -6.71
C GLY A 25 0.75 -3.64 -7.03
N VAL A 26 0.05 -2.61 -6.51
CA VAL A 26 -1.34 -2.32 -6.90
C VAL A 26 -1.43 -2.03 -8.39
N LYS A 27 -0.54 -1.19 -8.93
CA LYS A 27 -0.49 -0.86 -10.36
C LYS A 27 -0.23 -2.10 -11.23
N LYS A 28 0.73 -2.96 -10.82
CA LYS A 28 1.03 -4.21 -11.52
C LYS A 28 -0.19 -5.14 -11.56
N LEU A 29 -0.81 -5.42 -10.41
CA LEU A 29 -2.01 -6.26 -10.33
C LEU A 29 -3.16 -5.71 -11.16
N ASN A 30 -3.42 -4.40 -11.07
CA ASN A 30 -4.49 -3.75 -11.80
C ASN A 30 -4.27 -3.77 -13.33
N ALA A 31 -3.01 -3.70 -13.77
CA ALA A 31 -2.66 -3.79 -15.20
C ALA A 31 -2.77 -5.23 -15.74
N THR A 32 -2.47 -6.23 -14.93
CA THR A 32 -2.41 -7.64 -15.38
C THR A 32 -3.71 -8.40 -15.19
N ILE A 33 -4.60 -8.01 -14.28
CA ILE A 33 -5.82 -8.76 -13.96
C ILE A 33 -6.76 -8.92 -15.17
N GLY A 34 -6.80 -7.94 -16.08
CA GLY A 34 -7.59 -8.02 -17.30
C GLY A 34 -7.06 -9.03 -18.33
N MET A 35 -5.81 -9.46 -18.19
CA MET A 35 -5.16 -10.45 -19.06
C MET A 35 -5.39 -11.89 -18.59
N VAL A 36 -5.95 -12.08 -17.39
CA VAL A 36 -6.19 -13.40 -16.79
C VAL A 36 -7.50 -13.97 -17.31
N GLN A 37 -7.42 -15.14 -17.93
CA GLN A 37 -8.57 -15.86 -18.49
C GLN A 37 -9.20 -16.84 -17.51
N ASP A 38 -8.38 -17.40 -16.60
CA ASP A 38 -8.86 -18.29 -15.56
C ASP A 38 -9.66 -17.51 -14.51
N GLU A 39 -10.94 -17.82 -14.37
CA GLU A 39 -11.86 -17.02 -13.55
C GLU A 39 -11.54 -17.15 -12.06
N GLU A 40 -11.11 -18.32 -11.60
CA GLU A 40 -10.72 -18.53 -10.19
C GLU A 40 -9.48 -17.69 -9.84
N LEU A 41 -8.44 -17.74 -10.67
CA LEU A 41 -7.24 -16.93 -10.53
C LEU A 41 -7.57 -15.44 -10.62
N LYS A 42 -8.47 -15.04 -11.52
CA LYS A 42 -8.91 -13.64 -11.65
C LYS A 42 -9.60 -13.14 -10.39
N GLN A 43 -10.50 -13.93 -9.80
CA GLN A 43 -11.16 -13.59 -8.52
C GLN A 43 -10.17 -13.52 -7.36
N PHE A 44 -9.23 -14.46 -7.30
CA PHE A 44 -8.14 -14.43 -6.32
C PHE A 44 -7.29 -13.15 -6.46
N MET A 45 -6.93 -12.79 -7.69
CA MET A 45 -6.18 -11.56 -7.98
C MET A 45 -6.99 -10.30 -7.65
N GLN A 46 -8.31 -10.30 -7.88
CA GLN A 46 -9.19 -9.19 -7.53
C GLN A 46 -9.26 -8.98 -6.02
N THR A 47 -9.35 -10.08 -5.26
CA THR A 47 -9.32 -10.06 -3.79
C THR A 47 -7.97 -9.52 -3.31
N THR A 48 -6.87 -10.01 -3.88
CA THR A 48 -5.52 -9.54 -3.55
C THR A 48 -5.33 -8.05 -3.86
N LEU A 49 -5.85 -7.58 -5.00
CA LEU A 49 -5.82 -6.17 -5.38
C LEU A 49 -6.57 -5.31 -4.36
N ASN A 50 -7.74 -5.75 -3.91
CA ASN A 50 -8.54 -5.04 -2.92
C ASN A 50 -7.83 -4.97 -1.56
N THR A 51 -7.29 -6.11 -1.07
CA THR A 51 -6.50 -6.15 0.17
C THR A 51 -5.29 -5.24 0.08
N LYS A 52 -4.55 -5.26 -1.04
CA LYS A 52 -3.34 -4.45 -1.20
C LYS A 52 -3.66 -2.96 -1.30
N LYS A 53 -4.80 -2.58 -1.91
CA LYS A 53 -5.30 -1.19 -1.89
C LYS A 53 -5.61 -0.73 -0.47
N ALA A 54 -6.26 -1.57 0.33
CA ALA A 54 -6.53 -1.25 1.74
C ALA A 54 -5.23 -1.01 2.52
N SER A 55 -4.26 -1.93 2.43
CA SER A 55 -2.96 -1.76 3.10
C SER A 55 -2.21 -0.50 2.66
N VAL A 56 -2.22 -0.18 1.36
CA VAL A 56 -1.62 1.07 0.84
C VAL A 56 -2.30 2.30 1.42
N ASN A 57 -3.64 2.29 1.55
CA ASN A 57 -4.37 3.39 2.15
C ASN A 57 -4.03 3.58 3.64
N ASP A 58 -3.86 2.49 4.39
CA ASP A 58 -3.48 2.55 5.80
C ASP A 58 -2.06 3.12 5.99
N ILE A 59 -1.11 2.69 5.14
CA ILE A 59 0.25 3.22 5.13
C ILE A 59 0.23 4.70 4.72
N GLN A 60 -0.51 5.07 3.67
CA GLN A 60 -0.66 6.46 3.24
C GLN A 60 -1.24 7.34 4.36
N ALA A 61 -2.24 6.84 5.10
CA ALA A 61 -2.80 7.56 6.24
C ALA A 61 -1.76 7.78 7.35
N THR A 62 -0.86 6.81 7.56
CA THR A 62 0.25 6.93 8.51
C THR A 62 1.29 7.92 8.02
N VAL A 63 1.74 7.82 6.77
CA VAL A 63 2.68 8.76 6.12
C VAL A 63 2.13 10.20 6.14
N SER A 64 0.83 10.38 5.93
CA SER A 64 0.21 11.72 5.94
C SER A 64 0.16 12.32 7.35
N LYS A 65 0.05 11.48 8.40
CA LYS A 65 0.09 11.94 9.80
C LYS A 65 1.48 12.40 10.20
N ILE A 66 2.55 11.79 9.66
CA ILE A 66 3.94 12.15 10.01
C ILE A 66 4.45 13.37 9.25
N GLN A 67 3.87 13.69 8.08
CA GLN A 67 4.23 14.86 7.27
C GLN A 67 3.56 16.17 7.76
N ASN A 68 2.49 16.07 8.53
CA ASN A 68 1.71 17.21 9.04
C ASN A 68 2.08 17.61 10.48
N VAL A 69 3.29 17.29 10.95
CA VAL A 69 3.82 17.63 12.29
C VAL A 69 5.11 18.44 12.18
#